data_AF-A0A9D6DTA4-F1
#
_entry.id   AF-A0A9D6DTA4-F1
#
_cell.length_a   1.000
_cell.length_b   1.000
_cell.length_c   1.000
_cell.angle_alpha   90.00
_cell.angle_beta   90.00
_cell.angle_gamma   90.00
#
_symmetry.space_group_name_H-M   'P 1'
#
loop_
_entity.id
_entity.type
_entity.pdbx_description
1 polymer ?
#
loop_
_entity_poly.entity_id
_entity_poly.type
_entity_poly.pdbx_seq_one_letter_code
_entity_poly.pdbx_strand_id
1 'polypeptide(L)'
;MTYLIIGIIALVVLWVIGTYNFFVSSKARIKAAVQEIGNQLKRQADLIPSLESSAKGYLAHEKGIFEKLTAARRAIASAVDSGNVQKMADAGAKMAAVLPSLKIMVED
;
A
#
# COMPACT_ATOMS: atom_id res chain seq x y z
N MET A 1 13.17 55.00 -4.76
CA MET A 1 13.90 53.76 -5.10
C MET A 1 13.89 52.74 -3.97
N THR A 2 14.12 53.15 -2.72
CA THR A 2 14.14 52.26 -1.54
C THR A 2 12.85 51.46 -1.31
N TYR A 3 11.67 52.07 -1.44
CA TYR A 3 10.38 51.36 -1.31
C TYR A 3 10.14 50.28 -2.38
N LEU A 4 10.68 50.50 -3.59
CA LEU A 4 10.61 49.53 -4.69
C LEU A 4 11.46 48.29 -4.39
N ILE A 5 12.65 48.50 -3.82
CA ILE A 5 13.56 47.43 -3.39
C ILE A 5 12.93 46.63 -2.24
N ILE A 6 12.33 47.30 -1.25
CA ILE A 6 11.65 46.64 -0.13
C ILE A 6 10.45 45.81 -0.62
N GLY A 7 9.66 46.33 -1.57
CA GLY A 7 8.54 45.60 -2.15
C GLY A 7 8.97 44.32 -2.89
N ILE A 8 10.07 44.39 -3.63
CA ILE A 8 10.65 43.22 -4.31
C ILE A 8 11.15 42.18 -3.31
N ILE A 9 11.85 42.60 -2.25
CA ILE A 9 12.33 41.70 -1.21
C ILE A 9 11.17 41.00 -0.50
N ALA A 10 10.10 41.74 -0.17
CA ALA A 10 8.92 41.16 0.46
C ALA A 10 8.24 40.11 -0.44
N LEU A 11 8.14 40.36 -1.74
CA LEU A 11 7.61 39.40 -2.72
C LEU A 11 8.45 38.12 -2.79
N VAL A 12 9.78 38.24 -2.80
CA VAL A 12 10.68 37.07 -2.82
C VAL A 12 10.52 36.24 -1.54
N VAL A 13 10.44 36.88 -0.38
CA VAL A 13 10.26 36.19 0.90
C VAL A 13 8.92 35.43 0.93
N LEU A 14 7.82 36.07 0.49
CA LEU A 14 6.51 35.42 0.40
C LEU A 14 6.52 34.24 -0.58
N TRP A 15 7.22 34.38 -1.71
CA TRP A 15 7.35 33.31 -2.70
C TRP A 15 8.12 32.09 -2.17
N VAL A 16 9.21 32.32 -1.42
CA VAL A 16 9.99 31.25 -0.79
C VAL A 16 9.16 30.51 0.25
N ILE A 17 8.42 31.23 1.11
CA ILE A 17 7.54 30.63 2.12
C ILE A 17 6.43 29.81 1.47
N GLY A 18 5.78 30.35 0.44
CA GLY A 18 4.71 29.66 -0.29
C GLY A 18 5.19 28.36 -0.93
N THR A 19 6.34 28.42 -1.61
CA THR A 19 6.97 27.26 -2.24
C THR A 19 7.36 26.19 -1.22
N TYR A 20 7.98 26.60 -0.10
CA TYR A 20 8.36 25.67 0.97
C TYR A 20 7.15 24.94 1.56
N ASN A 21 6.07 25.67 1.85
CA ASN A 21 4.83 25.10 2.39
C ASN A 21 4.19 24.10 1.42
N PHE A 22 4.23 24.40 0.12
CA PHE A 22 3.71 23.50 -0.91
C PHE A 22 4.46 22.15 -0.94
N PHE A 23 5.79 22.18 -0.84
CA PHE A 23 6.61 20.96 -0.80
C PHE A 23 6.38 20.14 0.47
N VAL A 24 6.30 20.79 1.63
CA VAL A 24 6.03 20.11 2.91
C VAL A 24 4.65 19.45 2.89
N SER A 25 3.62 20.17 2.44
CA SER A 25 2.26 19.64 2.30
C SER A 25 2.20 18.45 1.35
N SER A 26 2.90 18.51 0.22
CA SER A 26 2.93 17.41 -0.74
C SER A 26 3.64 16.17 -0.20
N LYS A 27 4.75 16.32 0.54
CA LYS A 27 5.38 15.19 1.25
C LYS A 27 4.44 14.55 2.28
N ALA A 28 3.70 15.37 3.04
CA ALA A 28 2.73 14.87 4.01
C ALA A 28 1.60 14.07 3.34
N ARG A 29 1.09 14.56 2.19
CA ARG A 29 0.08 13.85 1.40
C ARG A 29 0.56 12.50 0.89
N ILE A 30 1.79 12.42 0.39
CA ILE A 30 2.39 11.14 -0.05
C ILE A 30 2.46 10.15 1.11
N LYS A 31 2.93 10.60 2.29
CA LYS A 31 3.01 9.74 3.48
C LYS A 31 1.62 9.23 3.92
N ALA A 32 0.61 10.11 3.90
CA ALA A 32 -0.76 9.73 4.23
C ALA A 32 -1.32 8.69 3.25
N ALA A 33 -1.10 8.88 1.93
CA ALA A 33 -1.52 7.92 0.92
C ALA A 33 -0.86 6.54 1.11
N VAL A 34 0.44 6.49 1.45
CA VAL A 34 1.13 5.22 1.74
C VAL A 34 0.54 4.53 2.97
N GLN A 35 0.21 5.29 4.03
CA GLN A 35 -0.45 4.73 5.21
C GLN A 35 -1.84 4.19 4.91
N GLU A 36 -2.61 4.88 4.08
CA GLU A 36 -3.93 4.43 3.66
C GLU A 36 -3.87 3.13 2.85
N ILE A 37 -2.94 3.03 1.90
CA ILE A 37 -2.68 1.79 1.16
C ILE A 37 -2.30 0.65 2.14
N GLY A 38 -1.42 0.92 3.11
CA GLY A 38 -1.06 -0.07 4.13
C GLY A 38 -2.26 -0.58 4.93
N ASN A 39 -3.18 0.31 5.33
CA ASN A 39 -4.40 -0.06 6.04
C ASN A 39 -5.35 -0.92 5.18
N GLN A 40 -5.43 -0.64 3.87
CA GLN A 40 -6.22 -1.44 2.94
C GLN A 40 -5.65 -2.85 2.77
N LEU A 41 -4.33 -2.99 2.58
CA LEU A 41 -3.67 -4.30 2.49
C LEU A 41 -3.84 -5.09 3.80
N LYS A 42 -3.77 -4.42 4.95
CA LYS A 42 -4.01 -5.05 6.25
C LYS A 42 -5.43 -5.60 6.36
N ARG A 43 -6.46 -4.83 5.98
CA ARG A 43 -7.85 -5.31 5.95
C ARG A 43 -8.04 -6.51 5.02
N GLN A 44 -7.41 -6.52 3.84
CA GLN A 44 -7.42 -7.70 2.96
C GLN A 44 -6.77 -8.92 3.63
N ALA A 45 -5.61 -8.74 4.27
CA ALA A 45 -4.92 -9.82 4.97
C ALA A 45 -5.71 -10.33 6.19
N ASP A 46 -6.49 -9.46 6.84
CA ASP A 46 -7.35 -9.79 7.98
C ASP A 46 -8.66 -10.47 7.58
N LEU A 47 -9.04 -10.44 6.30
CA LEU A 47 -10.19 -11.19 5.76
C LEU A 47 -9.85 -12.64 5.37
N ILE A 48 -8.56 -12.98 5.22
CA ILE A 48 -8.10 -14.35 4.93
C ILE A 48 -8.54 -15.36 6.02
N PRO A 49 -8.41 -15.08 7.34
CA PRO A 49 -8.86 -15.98 8.40
C PRO A 49 -10.37 -16.25 8.38
N SER A 50 -11.18 -15.23 8.05
CA SER A 50 -12.63 -15.42 7.91
C SER A 50 -12.96 -16.30 6.70
N LEU A 51 -12.27 -16.11 5.57
CA LEU A 51 -12.40 -16.98 4.39
C LEU A 51 -11.94 -18.41 4.68
N GLU A 52 -10.88 -18.59 5.48
CA GLU A 52 -10.43 -19.88 5.98
C GLU A 52 -11.51 -20.58 6.81
N SER A 53 -12.18 -19.87 7.73
CA SER A 53 -13.24 -20.47 8.55
C SER A 53 -14.47 -20.91 7.74
N SER A 54 -14.81 -20.18 6.68
CA SER A 54 -15.94 -20.50 5.79
C SER A 54 -15.59 -21.56 4.74
N ALA A 55 -14.34 -21.62 4.27
CA ALA A 55 -13.90 -22.56 3.24
C ALA A 55 -13.30 -23.86 3.81
N LYS A 56 -12.98 -23.93 5.10
CA LYS A 56 -12.51 -25.17 5.78
C LYS A 56 -13.46 -26.36 5.63
N GLY A 57 -14.76 -26.13 5.42
CA GLY A 57 -15.73 -27.18 5.12
C GLY A 57 -15.61 -27.77 3.70
N TYR A 58 -15.05 -27.03 2.74
CA TYR A 58 -14.90 -27.44 1.33
C TYR A 58 -13.44 -27.74 0.94
N LEU A 59 -12.44 -27.13 1.60
CA LEU A 59 -11.01 -27.19 1.23
C LEU A 59 -10.14 -28.00 2.21
N ALA A 60 -10.72 -28.86 3.06
CA ALA A 60 -10.00 -29.61 4.10
C ALA A 60 -8.84 -30.49 3.59
N HIS A 61 -8.81 -30.82 2.30
CA HIS A 61 -7.75 -31.61 1.65
C HIS A 61 -6.71 -30.80 0.87
N GLU A 62 -6.88 -29.48 0.76
CA GLU A 62 -6.07 -28.56 -0.06
C GLU A 62 -4.93 -27.87 0.74
N LYS A 63 -4.07 -28.65 1.42
CA LYS A 63 -2.95 -28.08 2.21
C LYS A 63 -1.96 -27.27 1.36
N GLY A 64 -1.78 -27.64 0.09
CA GLY A 64 -0.84 -26.97 -0.82
C GLY A 64 -1.25 -25.54 -1.21
N ILE A 65 -2.56 -25.27 -1.33
CA ILE A 65 -3.06 -23.92 -1.57
C ILE A 65 -2.90 -23.05 -0.31
N PHE A 66 -3.10 -23.64 0.87
CA PHE A 66 -2.92 -22.94 2.15
C PHE A 66 -1.49 -22.47 2.37
N GLU A 67 -0.48 -23.25 1.99
CA GLU A 67 0.92 -22.83 2.06
C GLU A 67 1.23 -21.68 1.10
N LYS A 68 0.72 -21.75 -0.14
CA LYS A 68 0.87 -20.66 -1.14
C LYS A 68 0.21 -19.37 -0.68
N LEU A 69 -0.98 -19.45 -0.08
CA LEU A 69 -1.70 -18.30 0.45
C LEU A 69 -1.02 -17.72 1.70
N THR A 70 -0.51 -18.57 2.58
CA THR A 70 0.25 -18.15 3.78
C THR A 70 1.57 -17.47 3.39
N ALA A 71 2.27 -18.00 2.38
CA ALA A 71 3.48 -17.40 1.84
C ALA A 71 3.19 -16.03 1.19
N ALA A 72 2.11 -15.92 0.42
CA ALA A 72 1.67 -14.65 -0.17
C ALA A 72 1.30 -13.62 0.92
N ARG A 73 0.58 -14.04 1.97
CA ARG A 73 0.24 -13.20 3.12
C ARG A 73 1.48 -12.67 3.85
N ARG A 74 2.51 -13.52 4.04
CA ARG A 74 3.79 -13.12 4.65
C ARG A 74 4.58 -12.15 3.76
N ALA A 75 4.56 -12.35 2.45
CA ALA A 75 5.20 -11.43 1.49
C ALA A 75 4.54 -10.04 1.51
N ILE A 76 3.21 -9.98 1.63
CA ILE A 76 2.47 -8.73 1.78
C ILE A 76 2.78 -8.05 3.13
N ALA A 77 2.74 -8.80 4.23
CA ALA A 77 3.01 -8.26 5.57
C ALA A 77 4.42 -7.65 5.67
N SER A 78 5.44 -8.33 5.13
CA SER A 78 6.82 -7.84 5.10
C SER A 78 7.02 -6.64 4.15
N ALA A 79 6.27 -6.56 3.04
CA ALA A 79 6.31 -5.40 2.16
C ALA A 79 5.71 -4.16 2.81
N VAL A 80 4.58 -4.30 3.51
CA VAL A 80 3.91 -3.21 4.25
C VAL A 80 4.79 -2.68 5.38
N ASP A 81 5.44 -3.57 6.15
CA ASP A 81 6.31 -3.18 7.26
C ASP A 81 7.57 -2.42 6.78
N SER A 82 8.04 -2.71 5.56
CA SER A 82 9.21 -2.06 4.97
C SER A 82 8.95 -0.65 4.39
N GLY A 83 7.69 -0.23 4.24
CA GLY A 83 7.32 1.08 3.67
C GLY A 83 7.79 1.33 2.23
N ASN A 84 8.26 0.30 1.52
CA ASN A 84 8.86 0.42 0.20
C ASN A 84 7.87 0.01 -0.90
N VAL A 85 7.44 0.98 -1.71
CA VAL A 85 6.44 0.83 -2.77
C VAL A 85 6.82 -0.26 -3.79
N GLN A 86 8.11 -0.44 -4.07
CA GLN A 86 8.57 -1.47 -5.01
C GLN A 86 8.31 -2.89 -4.48
N LYS A 87 8.54 -3.12 -3.18
CA LYS A 87 8.26 -4.41 -2.55
C LYS A 87 6.76 -4.70 -2.45
N MET A 88 5.94 -3.65 -2.36
CA MET A 88 4.48 -3.77 -2.37
C MET A 88 3.97 -4.16 -3.76
N ALA A 89 4.57 -3.64 -4.84
CA ALA A 89 4.24 -4.03 -6.21
C ALA A 89 4.60 -5.49 -6.50
N ASP A 90 5.79 -5.94 -6.08
CA ASP A 90 6.22 -7.33 -6.26
C ASP A 90 5.39 -8.32 -5.43
N ALA A 91 4.98 -7.93 -4.22
CA ALA A 91 4.09 -8.73 -3.38
C ALA A 91 2.68 -8.85 -4.01
N GLY A 92 2.17 -7.76 -4.62
CA GLY A 92 0.91 -7.76 -5.35
C GLY A 92 0.95 -8.68 -6.58
N ALA A 93 2.04 -8.68 -7.34
CA ALA A 93 2.23 -9.58 -8.48
C ALA A 93 2.22 -11.08 -8.07
N LYS A 94 2.81 -11.41 -6.92
CA LYS A 94 2.79 -12.78 -6.38
C LYS A 94 1.39 -13.22 -5.94
N MET A 95 0.58 -12.31 -5.38
CA MET A 95 -0.82 -12.60 -5.05
C MET A 95 -1.66 -12.81 -6.32
N ALA A 96 -1.45 -11.97 -7.34
CA ALA A 96 -2.14 -12.07 -8.63
C ALA A 96 -1.84 -13.39 -9.36
N ALA A 97 -0.65 -13.97 -9.17
CA ALA A 97 -0.29 -15.27 -9.74
C ALA A 97 -1.01 -16.46 -9.06
N VAL A 98 -1.52 -16.30 -7.84
CA VAL A 98 -2.20 -17.37 -7.07
C VAL A 98 -3.72 -17.35 -7.30
N LEU A 99 -4.29 -16.23 -7.72
CA LEU A 99 -5.73 -16.10 -8.00
C LEU A 99 -6.24 -17.04 -9.13
N PRO A 100 -5.52 -17.27 -10.24
CA PRO A 100 -5.96 -18.21 -11.28
C PRO A 100 -6.02 -19.65 -10.77
N SER A 101 -5.07 -20.06 -9.91
CA SER A 101 -5.07 -21.40 -9.32
C SER A 101 -6.20 -21.63 -8.33
N LEU A 102 -6.70 -20.57 -7.68
CA LEU A 102 -7.90 -20.65 -6.84
C LEU A 102 -9.19 -20.68 -7.65
N LYS A 103 -9.23 -19.96 -8.79
CA LYS A 103 -10.43 -19.89 -9.63
C LYS A 103 -10.75 -21.22 -10.32
N ILE A 104 -9.73 -21.92 -10.81
CA ILE A 104 -9.88 -23.23 -11.46
C ILE A 104 -10.34 -24.30 -10.45
N MET A 105 -9.79 -24.31 -9.23
CA MET A 105 -10.13 -25.30 -8.20
C MET A 105 -11.52 -25.14 -7.57
N VAL A 106 -12.16 -23.98 -7.76
CA VAL A 106 -13.53 -23.69 -7.28
C VAL A 106 -14.56 -23.97 -8.38
N GLU A 107 -14.11 -24.11 -9.63
CA GLU A 107 -14.94 -24.41 -10.79
C GLU A 107 -15.08 -25.93 -11.04
N ASP A 108 -14.17 -26.74 -10.48
CA ASP A 108 -14.24 -28.21 -10.37
C ASP A 108 -14.98 -28.67 -9.10
#